data_AF-A0A6A5WST8-F1
#
_entry.id   AF-A0A6A5WST8-F1
#
_cell.length_a   1.000
_cell.length_b   1.000
_cell.length_c   1.000
_cell.angle_alpha   90.00
_cell.angle_beta   90.00
_cell.angle_gamma   90.00
#
_symmetry.space_group_name_H-M   'P 1'
#
loop_
_entity.id
_entity.type
_entity.pdbx_description
1 polymer ?
#
loop_
_entity_poly.entity_id
_entity_poly.type
_entity_poly.pdbx_seq_one_letter_code
_entity_poly.pdbx_strand_id
1 'polypeptide(L)'
;MAFNTTPAACRLLFPQLPPELRNEVYSYLVHDEEKPYTYLGMPFAPKTYNVGRTKITFAVVHQGNPSLLNLHKDKFLEAEEYFSCLVPTAVTLWVSVVVKGYMHKAEFASWKTKVEKRMSVSPNSSVPLLT
;
A
#
# COMPACT_ATOMS: atom_id res chain seq x y z
N MET A 1 -40.70 16.43 -12.06
CA MET A 1 -40.39 16.04 -10.67
C MET A 1 -38.88 16.05 -10.53
N ALA A 2 -38.33 17.10 -9.92
CA ALA A 2 -36.89 17.22 -9.69
C ALA A 2 -36.57 16.58 -8.34
N PHE A 3 -35.72 15.56 -8.35
CA PHE A 3 -35.15 15.03 -7.11
C PHE A 3 -34.17 16.07 -6.58
N ASN A 4 -34.54 16.74 -5.49
CA ASN A 4 -33.63 17.57 -4.72
C ASN A 4 -32.67 16.63 -3.98
N THR A 5 -31.60 16.20 -4.65
CA THR A 5 -30.56 15.36 -4.06
C THR A 5 -29.64 16.27 -3.23
N THR A 6 -29.95 16.44 -1.96
CA THR A 6 -29.04 17.06 -1.00
C THR A 6 -27.75 16.20 -0.95
N PRO A 7 -26.55 16.78 -1.09
CA PRO A 7 -25.28 16.00 -1.13
C PRO A 7 -25.04 15.16 0.15
N ALA A 8 -25.76 15.45 1.24
CA ALA A 8 -25.76 14.65 2.46
C ALA A 8 -26.44 13.28 2.30
N ALA A 9 -27.45 13.14 1.42
CA ALA A 9 -28.18 11.87 1.25
C ALA A 9 -27.33 10.80 0.54
N CYS A 10 -26.47 11.20 -0.41
CA CYS A 10 -25.56 10.28 -1.08
C CYS A 10 -24.46 9.74 -0.14
N ARG A 11 -24.11 10.46 0.94
CA ARG A 11 -23.10 10.02 1.92
C ARG A 11 -23.56 8.86 2.80
N LEU A 12 -24.86 8.53 2.83
CA LEU A 12 -25.42 7.54 3.76
C LEU A 12 -25.78 6.19 3.12
N LEU A 13 -25.67 6.06 1.80
CA LEU A 13 -26.08 4.84 1.09
C LEU A 13 -25.24 3.62 1.47
N PHE A 14 -23.92 3.78 1.52
CA PHE A 14 -22.99 2.68 1.80
C PHE A 14 -23.04 2.18 3.25
N PRO A 15 -23.07 3.04 4.29
CA PRO A 15 -23.20 2.57 5.68
C PRO A 15 -24.56 1.94 5.99
N GLN A 16 -25.60 2.24 5.21
CA GLN A 16 -26.93 1.63 5.35
C GLN A 16 -27.01 0.22 4.75
N LEU A 17 -26.02 -0.20 3.96
CA LEU A 17 -26.00 -1.56 3.42
C LEU A 17 -25.76 -2.58 4.55
N PRO A 18 -26.44 -3.74 4.48
CA PRO A 18 -26.09 -4.90 5.30
C PRO A 18 -24.60 -5.25 5.17
N PRO A 19 -23.97 -5.74 6.25
CA PRO A 19 -22.54 -6.04 6.26
C PRO A 19 -22.15 -7.09 5.22
N GLU A 20 -23.05 -8.01 4.86
CA GLU A 20 -22.82 -9.02 3.83
C GLU A 20 -22.57 -8.37 2.46
N LEU A 21 -23.39 -7.38 2.09
CA LEU A 21 -23.24 -6.67 0.82
C LEU A 21 -22.00 -5.78 0.82
N ARG A 22 -21.65 -5.16 1.97
CA ARG A 22 -20.40 -4.40 2.08
C ARG A 22 -19.18 -5.30 1.87
N ASN A 23 -19.17 -6.48 2.50
CA ASN A 23 -18.09 -7.45 2.35
C ASN A 23 -17.96 -7.93 0.90
N GLU A 24 -19.07 -8.11 0.19
CA GLU A 24 -19.04 -8.48 -1.23
C GLU A 24 -18.43 -7.37 -2.09
N VAL A 25 -18.79 -6.11 -1.84
CA VAL A 25 -18.16 -4.95 -2.50
C VAL A 25 -16.66 -4.89 -2.18
N TYR A 26 -16.26 -5.06 -0.92
CA TYR A 26 -14.86 -5.05 -0.53
C TYR A 26 -14.08 -6.17 -1.22
N SER A 27 -14.62 -7.39 -1.24
CA SER A 27 -14.02 -8.54 -1.93
C SER A 27 -13.79 -8.25 -3.41
N TYR A 28 -14.81 -7.72 -4.10
CA TYR A 28 -14.70 -7.32 -5.50
C TYR A 28 -13.60 -6.27 -5.73
N LEU A 29 -13.49 -5.28 -4.83
CA LEU A 29 -12.51 -4.21 -4.94
C LEU A 29 -11.07 -4.65 -4.64
N VAL A 30 -10.91 -5.71 -3.83
CA VAL A 30 -9.63 -6.29 -3.43
C VAL A 30 -9.07 -7.21 -4.54
N HIS A 31 -9.93 -7.95 -5.23
CA HIS A 31 -9.56 -8.99 -6.21
C HIS A 31 -9.57 -8.53 -7.67
N ASP A 32 -9.49 -7.23 -7.91
CA ASP A 32 -9.43 -6.69 -9.27
C ASP A 32 -8.01 -6.81 -9.84
N GLU A 33 -7.74 -7.91 -10.56
CA GLU A 33 -6.43 -8.23 -11.12
C GLU A 33 -5.97 -7.23 -12.19
N GLU A 34 -6.89 -6.46 -12.79
CA GLU A 34 -6.56 -5.43 -13.78
C GLU A 34 -5.99 -4.16 -13.14
N LYS A 35 -6.15 -3.99 -11.81
CA LYS A 35 -5.64 -2.82 -11.10
C LYS A 35 -4.13 -2.92 -10.86
N PRO A 36 -3.37 -1.84 -11.15
CA PRO A 36 -1.95 -1.79 -10.84
C PRO A 36 -1.72 -1.70 -9.33
N TYR A 37 -0.64 -2.32 -8.86
CA TYR A 37 -0.18 -2.20 -7.48
C TYR A 37 0.11 -0.73 -7.12
N THR A 38 -0.37 -0.31 -5.96
CA THR A 38 -0.12 1.02 -5.41
C THR A 38 0.27 0.94 -3.93
N TYR A 39 1.05 1.90 -3.46
CA TYR A 39 1.36 2.08 -2.03
C TYR A 39 0.53 3.22 -1.40
N LEU A 40 -0.38 3.84 -2.18
CA LEU A 40 -1.21 4.96 -1.72
C LEU A 40 -2.24 4.48 -0.69
N GLY A 41 -2.32 5.16 0.45
CA GLY A 41 -3.24 4.80 1.52
C GLY A 41 -2.69 3.73 2.48
N MET A 42 -1.49 3.21 2.22
CA MET A 42 -0.80 2.34 3.18
C MET A 42 -0.13 3.17 4.29
N PRO A 43 -0.13 2.68 5.54
CA PRO A 43 0.52 3.37 6.66
C PRO A 43 2.06 3.24 6.63
N PHE A 44 2.61 2.48 5.68
CA PHE A 44 4.04 2.20 5.58
C PHE A 44 4.68 3.06 4.48
N ALA A 45 5.59 3.94 4.88
CA ALA A 45 6.41 4.67 3.93
C ALA A 45 7.42 3.72 3.25
N PRO A 46 7.61 3.81 1.91
CA PRO A 46 8.65 3.07 1.22
C PRO A 46 10.04 3.35 1.79
N LYS A 47 10.88 2.31 1.93
CA LYS A 47 12.27 2.44 2.36
C LYS A 47 13.21 2.23 1.18
N THR A 48 14.07 3.20 0.94
CA THR A 48 15.08 3.13 -0.12
C THR A 48 16.49 3.11 0.46
N TYR A 49 17.29 2.14 0.02
CA TYR A 49 18.70 1.99 0.35
C TYR A 49 19.54 2.18 -0.91
N ASN A 50 20.49 3.11 -0.84
CA ASN A 50 21.50 3.28 -1.87
C ASN A 50 22.78 2.55 -1.43
N VAL A 51 23.20 1.57 -2.23
CA VAL A 51 24.38 0.74 -1.99
C VAL A 51 25.28 0.81 -3.22
N GLY A 52 26.23 1.74 -3.21
CA GLY A 52 27.15 1.97 -4.33
C GLY A 52 26.39 2.39 -5.59
N ARG A 53 26.34 1.49 -6.58
CA ARG A 53 25.61 1.71 -7.84
C ARG A 53 24.21 1.09 -7.87
N THR A 54 23.78 0.50 -6.77
CA THR A 54 22.48 -0.16 -6.63
C THR A 54 21.55 0.67 -5.76
N LYS A 55 20.32 0.87 -6.22
CA LYS A 55 19.20 1.42 -5.45
C LYS A 55 18.23 0.27 -5.16
N ILE A 56 18.00 -0.02 -3.88
CA ILE A 56 17.06 -1.03 -3.42
C ILE A 56 15.89 -0.30 -2.77
N THR A 57 14.66 -0.56 -3.20
CA THR A 57 13.46 0.04 -2.63
C THR A 57 12.52 -1.05 -2.15
N PHE A 58 12.07 -0.95 -0.91
CA PHE A 58 11.04 -1.79 -0.30
C PHE A 58 9.78 -0.94 -0.12
N ALA A 59 8.65 -1.42 -0.62
CA ALA A 59 7.36 -0.77 -0.42
C ALA A 59 6.30 -1.83 -0.14
N VAL A 60 5.40 -1.52 0.79
CA VAL A 60 4.18 -2.31 0.96
C VAL A 60 3.16 -1.78 -0.04
N VAL A 61 2.67 -2.65 -0.91
CA VAL A 61 1.74 -2.30 -1.99
C VAL A 61 0.48 -3.14 -1.89
N HIS A 62 -0.60 -2.68 -2.53
CA HIS A 62 -1.85 -3.42 -2.69
C HIS A 62 -2.51 -3.13 -4.03
N GLN A 63 -3.47 -3.97 -4.41
CA GLN A 63 -4.32 -3.79 -5.60
C GLN A 63 -5.70 -3.18 -5.28
N GLY A 64 -6.00 -2.98 -4.00
CA GLY A 64 -7.25 -2.35 -3.55
C GLY A 64 -7.44 -0.89 -3.99
N ASN A 65 -8.64 -0.36 -3.73
CA ASN A 65 -9.03 1.00 -4.09
C ASN A 65 -8.43 2.05 -3.12
N PRO A 66 -7.49 2.91 -3.57
CA PRO A 66 -6.84 3.89 -2.70
C PRO A 66 -7.79 4.99 -2.24
N SER A 67 -8.88 5.26 -2.97
CA SER A 67 -9.87 6.26 -2.58
C SER A 67 -10.62 5.86 -1.32
N LEU A 68 -10.97 4.57 -1.17
CA LEU A 68 -11.60 4.03 0.03
C LEU A 68 -10.65 4.04 1.23
N LEU A 69 -9.38 3.72 1.01
CA LEU A 69 -8.36 3.84 2.06
C LEU A 69 -8.13 5.29 2.49
N ASN A 70 -8.20 6.25 1.56
CA ASN A 70 -7.99 7.66 1.89
C ASN A 70 -9.12 8.23 2.78
N LEU A 71 -10.32 7.64 2.78
CA LEU A 71 -11.40 7.99 3.69
C LEU A 71 -11.06 7.69 5.17
N HIS A 72 -10.01 6.91 5.43
CA HIS A 72 -9.50 6.68 6.79
C HIS A 72 -9.09 7.99 7.47
N LYS A 73 -8.66 9.01 6.72
CA LYS A 73 -8.32 10.35 7.24
C LYS A 73 -9.53 11.08 7.83
N ASP A 74 -10.70 10.85 7.22
CA ASP A 74 -11.96 11.47 7.60
C ASP A 74 -12.76 10.60 8.60
N LYS A 75 -12.16 9.50 9.09
CA LYS A 75 -12.73 8.57 10.09
C LYS A 75 -14.06 7.91 9.66
N PHE A 76 -14.17 7.57 8.38
CA PHE A 76 -15.27 6.74 7.89
C PHE A 76 -15.08 5.29 8.32
N LEU A 77 -16.15 4.68 8.85
CA LEU A 77 -16.14 3.28 9.33
C LEU A 77 -15.86 2.31 8.18
N GLU A 78 -16.35 2.62 6.99
CA GLU A 78 -16.15 1.87 5.76
C GLU A 78 -14.66 1.72 5.42
N ALA A 79 -13.86 2.74 5.72
CA ALA A 79 -12.43 2.72 5.46
C ALA A 79 -11.71 1.75 6.39
N GLU A 80 -12.12 1.67 7.66
CA GLU A 80 -11.58 0.72 8.64
C GLU A 80 -11.98 -0.72 8.32
N GLU A 81 -13.24 -0.95 7.95
CA GLU A 81 -13.72 -2.26 7.49
C GLU A 81 -12.96 -2.71 6.23
N TYR A 82 -12.84 -1.81 5.25
CA TYR A 82 -12.13 -2.10 4.01
C TYR A 82 -10.64 -2.38 4.26
N PHE A 83 -9.98 -1.59 5.10
CA PHE A 83 -8.59 -1.81 5.47
C PHE A 83 -8.38 -3.18 6.13
N SER A 84 -9.29 -3.57 7.04
CA SER A 84 -9.24 -4.88 7.70
C SER A 84 -9.43 -6.05 6.73
N CYS A 85 -10.21 -5.86 5.66
CA CYS A 85 -10.36 -6.83 4.57
C CYS A 85 -9.14 -6.86 3.63
N LEU A 86 -8.54 -5.70 3.35
CA LEU A 86 -7.44 -5.55 2.41
C LEU A 86 -6.12 -6.13 2.93
N VAL A 87 -5.77 -5.84 4.18
CA VAL A 87 -4.49 -6.21 4.80
C VAL A 87 -4.15 -7.71 4.70
N PRO A 88 -5.05 -8.64 5.06
CA PRO A 88 -4.75 -10.06 4.98
C PRO A 88 -4.75 -10.63 3.56
N THR A 89 -5.36 -9.93 2.59
CA THR A 89 -5.79 -10.57 1.33
C THR A 89 -5.02 -10.08 0.11
N ALA A 90 -4.76 -8.77 0.00
CA ALA A 90 -4.15 -8.19 -1.20
C ALA A 90 -2.99 -7.22 -0.90
N VAL A 91 -2.35 -7.36 0.26
CA VAL A 91 -1.11 -6.64 0.56
C VAL A 91 0.10 -7.49 0.17
N THR A 92 1.03 -6.88 -0.55
CA THR A 92 2.25 -7.53 -1.04
C THR A 92 3.47 -6.66 -0.75
N LEU A 93 4.62 -7.29 -0.49
CA LEU A 93 5.89 -6.59 -0.40
C LEU A 93 6.51 -6.44 -1.80
N TRP A 94 6.66 -5.21 -2.26
CA TRP A 94 7.36 -4.89 -3.49
C TRP A 94 8.83 -4.55 -3.21
N VAL A 95 9.73 -5.28 -3.87
CA VAL A 95 11.18 -5.05 -3.81
C VAL A 95 11.68 -4.67 -5.19
N SER A 96 12.16 -3.44 -5.34
CA SER A 96 12.75 -2.92 -6.58
C SER A 96 14.26 -2.78 -6.42
N VAL A 97 15.03 -3.44 -7.30
CA VAL A 97 16.49 -3.35 -7.35
C VAL A 97 16.90 -2.73 -8.67
N VAL A 98 17.40 -1.50 -8.63
CA VAL A 98 17.91 -0.79 -9.80
C VAL A 98 19.41 -0.71 -9.71
N VAL A 99 20.13 -1.31 -10.65
CA VAL A 99 21.59 -1.26 -10.69
C VAL A 99 22.04 -0.40 -11.87
N LYS A 100 22.91 0.58 -11.60
CA LYS A 100 23.43 1.51 -12.60
C LYS A 100 24.84 1.08 -13.06
N GLY A 101 25.08 1.05 -14.37
CA GLY A 101 26.41 0.84 -14.97
C GLY A 101 26.69 -0.60 -15.44
N TYR A 102 27.95 -0.86 -15.85
CA TYR A 102 28.36 -2.14 -16.45
C TYR A 102 28.47 -3.26 -15.40
N MET A 103 27.59 -4.26 -15.52
CA MET A 103 27.54 -5.46 -14.67
C MET A 103 28.74 -6.39 -14.84
N HIS A 104 29.54 -6.22 -15.90
CA HIS A 104 30.52 -7.20 -16.35
C HIS A 104 31.71 -7.42 -15.38
N LYS A 105 31.85 -6.58 -14.34
CA LYS A 105 32.91 -6.64 -13.31
C LYS A 105 32.40 -6.50 -11.88
N ALA A 106 31.08 -6.37 -11.67
CA ALA A 106 30.54 -6.27 -10.33
C ALA A 106 30.57 -7.67 -9.70
N GLU A 107 31.60 -7.96 -8.92
CA GLU A 107 31.71 -9.21 -8.18
C GLU A 107 30.53 -9.29 -7.20
N PHE A 108 29.56 -10.15 -7.54
CA PHE A 108 28.30 -10.29 -6.82
C PHE A 108 28.51 -10.53 -5.31
N ALA A 109 29.62 -11.19 -4.94
CA ALA A 109 30.03 -11.39 -3.56
C ALA A 109 30.27 -10.06 -2.81
N SER A 110 31.02 -9.13 -3.39
CA SER A 110 31.27 -7.80 -2.79
C SER A 110 29.99 -6.98 -2.65
N TRP A 111 29.09 -7.08 -3.63
CA TRP A 111 27.78 -6.44 -3.57
C TRP A 111 26.91 -7.06 -2.46
N LYS A 112 26.84 -8.39 -2.37
CA LYS A 112 26.09 -9.11 -1.34
C LYS A 112 26.52 -8.69 0.06
N THR A 113 27.82 -8.68 0.36
CA THR A 113 28.33 -8.25 1.67
C THR A 113 27.96 -6.80 2.01
N LYS A 114 28.01 -5.89 1.01
CA LYS A 114 27.61 -4.48 1.21
C LYS A 114 26.11 -4.34 1.47
N VAL A 115 25.29 -5.14 0.79
CA VAL A 115 23.85 -5.18 0.99
C VAL A 115 23.50 -5.75 2.36
N GLU A 116 24.06 -6.89 2.73
CA GLU A 116 23.86 -7.53 4.04
C GLU A 116 24.24 -6.59 5.18
N LYS A 117 25.42 -5.93 5.08
CA LYS A 117 25.85 -4.94 6.08
C LYS A 117 24.89 -3.75 6.20
N ARG A 118 24.26 -3.32 5.10
CA ARG A 118 23.35 -2.17 5.11
C ARG A 118 21.95 -2.55 5.58
N MET A 119 21.52 -3.78 5.32
CA MET A 119 20.20 -4.29 5.74
C MET A 119 20.19 -4.86 7.16
N SER A 120 21.33 -5.27 7.71
CA SER A 120 21.43 -5.74 9.09
C SER A 120 21.42 -4.60 10.13
N VAL A 121 21.56 -3.34 9.70
CA VAL A 121 21.55 -2.16 10.59
C VAL A 121 20.23 -1.40 10.47
N SER A 122 19.25 -1.76 11.31
CA SER A 122 18.48 -0.84 12.19
C SER A 122 17.17 -1.49 12.68
N PRO A 123 17.09 -1.92 13.94
CA PRO A 123 15.82 -2.20 14.63
C PRO A 123 15.10 -0.92 15.12
N ASN A 124 15.72 0.26 15.07
CA ASN A 124 15.29 1.44 15.83
C ASN A 124 15.18 2.74 15.00
N SER A 125 14.60 2.71 13.79
CA SER A 125 14.03 3.95 13.23
C SER A 125 12.54 3.96 13.53
N SER A 126 12.14 4.72 14.54
CA SER A 126 10.76 5.10 14.85
C SER A 126 10.01 5.40 13.55
N VAL A 127 9.01 4.57 13.25
CA VAL A 127 8.08 4.80 12.15
C VAL A 127 7.25 6.02 12.54
N PRO A 128 7.29 7.14 11.81
CA PRO A 128 6.30 8.18 12.02
C PRO A 128 4.98 7.60 11.50
N LEU A 129 4.09 7.26 12.43
CA LEU A 129 2.68 7.10 12.12
C LEU A 129 2.24 8.43 11.51
N LEU A 130 1.89 8.40 10.23
CA LEU A 130 1.19 9.52 9.60
C LEU A 130 -0.15 9.63 10.32
N THR A 131 -0.22 10.62 11.22
CA THR A 131 -1.41 11.07 11.92
C THR A 131 -2.26 11.96 11.01
#